data_AF-A0A7J2QYG2-F1
#
_entry.id   AF-A0A7J2QYG2-F1
#
_cell.length_a   1.000
_cell.length_b   1.000
_cell.length_c   1.000
_cell.angle_alpha   90.00
_cell.angle_beta   90.00
_cell.angle_gamma   90.00
#
_symmetry.space_group_name_H-M   'P 1'
#
loop_
_entity.id
_entity.type
_entity.pdbx_description
1 polymer ?
#
loop_
_entity_poly.entity_id
_entity_poly.type
_entity_poly.pdbx_seq_one_letter_code
_entity_poly.pdbx_strand_id
1 'polypeptide(L)' 'MDDKTKIKALIIAAVLLIGILGFNYYSNYQEQKYNEYYNQGINDGLILILTEIQNKGYVQIPIGNQTIILGQYQGERNGS' A
#
# COMPACT_ATOMS: atom_id res chain seq x y z
N MET A 1 -14.53 15.85 -46.22
CA MET A 1 -14.02 14.63 -45.57
C MET A 1 -14.92 13.48 -45.95
N ASP A 2 -14.38 12.61 -46.78
CA ASP A 2 -15.10 11.53 -47.46
C ASP A 2 -15.44 10.42 -46.46
N ASP A 3 -16.48 9.65 -46.72
CA ASP A 3 -16.99 8.69 -45.74
C ASP A 3 -15.97 7.60 -45.40
N LYS A 4 -15.09 7.23 -46.33
CA LYS A 4 -13.94 6.35 -46.07
C LYS A 4 -12.97 6.96 -45.04
N THR A 5 -12.79 8.27 -45.08
CA THR A 5 -11.90 9.01 -44.18
C THR A 5 -12.52 9.12 -42.78
N LYS A 6 -13.85 9.27 -42.68
CA LYS A 6 -14.60 9.19 -41.40
C LYS A 6 -14.54 7.79 -40.78
N ILE A 7 -14.73 6.75 -41.57
CA ILE A 7 -14.70 5.36 -41.08
C ILE A 7 -13.29 5.01 -40.55
N LYS A 8 -12.23 5.39 -41.28
CA LYS A 8 -10.85 5.20 -40.80
C LYS A 8 -10.58 5.95 -39.50
N ALA A 9 -11.04 7.20 -39.39
CA ALA A 9 -10.90 7.98 -38.16
C ALA A 9 -11.65 7.34 -36.98
N LEU A 10 -12.85 6.80 -37.22
CA LEU A 10 -13.64 6.11 -36.20
C LEU A 10 -12.94 4.84 -35.69
N ILE A 11 -12.36 4.05 -36.59
CA ILE A 11 -11.62 2.83 -36.24
C ILE A 11 -10.39 3.17 -35.40
N ILE A 12 -9.64 4.20 -35.80
CA ILE A 12 -8.45 4.66 -35.04
C ILE A 12 -8.86 5.15 -33.65
N ALA A 13 -9.94 5.93 -33.55
CA ALA A 13 -10.46 6.40 -32.27
C ALA A 13 -10.90 5.24 -31.37
N ALA A 14 -11.55 4.21 -31.92
CA ALA A 14 -11.96 3.03 -31.18
C ALA A 14 -10.76 2.23 -30.63
N VAL A 15 -9.72 2.03 -31.45
CA VAL A 15 -8.49 1.35 -31.02
C VAL A 15 -7.78 2.12 -29.90
N LEU A 16 -7.70 3.45 -30.02
CA LEU A 16 -7.12 4.30 -28.99
C LEU A 16 -7.91 4.23 -27.67
N LEU A 17 -9.25 4.26 -27.74
CA LEU A 17 -10.11 4.12 -26.57
C LEU A 17 -9.91 2.79 -25.85
N ILE A 18 -9.84 1.68 -26.60
CA ILE A 18 -9.58 0.35 -26.02
C ILE A 18 -8.21 0.33 -25.32
N GLY A 19 -7.18 0.91 -25.93
CA GLY A 19 -5.84 1.01 -25.33
C GLY A 19 -5.84 1.80 -24.02
N ILE A 20 -6.51 2.95 -23.99
CA ILE A 20 -6.62 3.80 -22.79
C ILE A 20 -7.37 3.06 -21.67
N LEU A 21 -8.49 2.40 -21.98
CA LEU A 21 -9.26 1.66 -20.99
C LEU A 21 -8.47 0.47 -20.44
N GLY A 22 -7.78 -0.28 -21.30
CA GLY A 22 -6.93 -1.40 -20.89
C GLY A 22 -5.79 -0.98 -19.98
N PHE A 23 -5.10 0.13 -20.31
CA PHE A 23 -4.04 0.69 -19.47
C PHE A 23 -4.57 1.14 -18.10
N ASN A 24 -5.69 1.87 -18.06
CA ASN A 24 -6.30 2.31 -16.81
C ASN A 24 -6.73 1.11 -15.94
N TYR A 25 -7.32 0.07 -16.53
CA TYR A 25 -7.70 -1.14 -15.79
C TYR A 25 -6.48 -1.82 -15.17
N TYR A 26 -5.41 -2.00 -15.94
CA TYR A 26 -4.17 -2.63 -15.45
C TYR A 26 -3.48 -1.82 -14.34
N SER A 27 -3.35 -0.49 -14.51
CA SER A 27 -2.72 0.37 -13.51
C SER A 27 -3.50 0.39 -12.20
N ASN A 28 -4.83 0.55 -12.25
CA ASN A 28 -5.67 0.52 -11.04
C ASN A 28 -5.64 -0.84 -10.34
N TYR A 29 -5.59 -1.94 -11.08
CA TYR A 29 -5.48 -3.28 -10.51
C TYR A 29 -4.17 -3.48 -9.73
N GLN A 30 -3.06 -2.95 -10.23
CA GLN A 30 -1.77 -3.04 -9.56
C GLN A 30 -1.70 -2.13 -8.33
N GLU A 31 -2.25 -0.93 -8.39
CA GLU A 31 -2.31 -0.02 -7.24
C GLU A 31 -3.18 -0.59 -6.11
N GLN A 32 -4.34 -1.17 -6.43
CA GLN A 32 -5.20 -1.81 -5.44
C GLN A 32 -4.50 -2.99 -4.76
N LYS A 33 -3.88 -3.88 -5.53
CA LYS A 33 -3.12 -4.99 -4.97
C LYS A 33 -1.96 -4.53 -4.10
N TYR A 34 -1.19 -3.55 -4.55
CA TYR A 34 -0.08 -3.01 -3.77
C TYR A 34 -0.57 -2.45 -2.43
N ASN A 35 -1.66 -1.67 -2.44
CA ASN A 35 -2.23 -1.09 -1.23
C ASN A 35 -2.82 -2.16 -0.29
N GLU A 36 -3.45 -3.20 -0.81
CA GLU A 36 -3.96 -4.31 0.02
C GLU A 36 -2.83 -5.08 0.71
N TYR A 37 -1.79 -5.49 -0.02
CA TYR A 37 -0.66 -6.22 0.57
C TYR A 37 0.15 -5.37 1.54
N TYR A 38 0.40 -4.10 1.19
CA TYR A 38 1.14 -3.17 2.03
C TYR A 38 0.41 -2.89 3.35
N ASN A 39 -0.90 -2.64 3.28
CA ASN A 39 -1.70 -2.38 4.48
C ASN A 39 -1.88 -3.63 5.36
N GLN A 40 -1.98 -4.82 4.76
CA GLN A 40 -2.03 -6.08 5.52
C GLN A 40 -0.73 -6.35 6.28
N GLY A 41 0.43 -6.25 5.60
CA GLY A 41 1.72 -6.49 6.25
C GLY A 41 2.03 -5.52 7.39
N ILE A 42 1.64 -4.25 7.26
CA ILE A 42 1.78 -3.25 8.33
C ILE A 42 0.86 -3.57 9.49
N ASN A 43 -0.42 -3.87 9.23
CA ASN A 43 -1.37 -4.20 10.29
C ASN A 43 -0.95 -5.44 11.08
N ASP A 44 -0.50 -6.49 10.40
CA ASP A 44 -0.03 -7.72 11.05
C ASP A 44 1.22 -7.45 11.90
N GLY A 45 2.17 -6.66 11.39
CA GLY A 45 3.35 -6.24 12.14
C GLY A 45 3.01 -5.42 13.39
N LEU A 46 2.06 -4.49 13.29
CA LEU A 46 1.59 -3.69 14.43
C LEU A 46 0.89 -4.55 15.48
N ILE A 47 0.04 -5.50 15.06
CA ILE A 47 -0.64 -6.44 15.95
C ILE A 47 0.38 -7.29 16.71
N LEU A 48 1.41 -7.81 16.02
CA LEU A 48 2.49 -8.58 16.65
C LEU A 48 3.23 -7.76 17.70
N ILE A 49 3.63 -6.52 17.35
CA ILE A 49 4.31 -5.59 18.27
C ILE A 49 3.45 -5.33 19.52
N LEU A 50 2.18 -5.02 19.33
CA LEU A 50 1.25 -4.77 20.45
C LEU A 50 1.07 -6.00 21.33
N THR A 51 0.93 -7.18 20.72
CA THR A 51 0.78 -8.45 21.44
C THR A 51 2.02 -8.78 22.28
N GLU A 52 3.21 -8.60 21.71
CA GLU A 52 4.48 -8.80 22.41
C GLU A 52 4.64 -7.82 23.57
N ILE A 53 4.29 -6.54 23.39
CA ILE A 53 4.29 -5.54 24.46
C ILE A 53 3.26 -5.88 25.55
N GLN A 54 2.09 -6.40 25.20
CA GLN A 54 1.08 -6.83 26.19
C GLN A 54 1.55 -8.05 27.00
N ASN A 55 2.19 -9.02 26.35
CA ASN A 55 2.59 -10.27 26.99
C ASN A 55 3.91 -10.16 27.77
N LYS A 56 4.87 -9.39 27.26
CA LYS A 56 6.26 -9.32 27.79
C LYS A 56 6.62 -7.93 28.34
N GLY A 57 5.75 -6.93 28.16
CA GLY A 57 6.01 -5.54 28.53
C GLY A 57 6.83 -4.76 27.50
N TYR A 58 7.48 -5.46 26.56
CA TYR A 58 8.33 -4.88 25.51
C TYR A 58 8.44 -5.80 24.28
N VAL A 59 8.90 -5.25 23.16
CA VAL A 59 9.30 -5.97 21.94
C VAL A 59 10.70 -5.51 21.51
N GLN A 60 11.49 -6.42 20.93
CA GLN A 60 12.81 -6.13 20.38
C GLN A 60 12.75 -6.20 18.85
N ILE A 61 13.14 -5.11 18.19
CA ILE A 61 13.12 -4.97 16.73
C ILE A 61 14.56 -4.79 16.24
N PRO A 62 15.17 -5.80 15.59
CA PRO A 62 16.48 -5.65 14.98
C PRO A 62 16.39 -4.79 13.72
N ILE A 63 17.24 -3.76 13.63
CA ILE A 63 17.36 -2.84 12.50
C ILE A 63 18.84 -2.76 12.12
N GLY A 64 19.23 -3.53 11.09
CA GLY A 64 20.62 -3.66 10.69
C GLY A 64 21.46 -4.27 11.81
N ASN A 65 22.39 -3.49 12.37
CA ASN A 65 23.29 -3.93 13.44
C ASN A 65 22.92 -3.36 14.82
N GLN A 66 21.68 -2.88 14.98
CA GLN A 66 21.16 -2.32 16.23
C GLN A 66 19.82 -2.97 16.57
N THR A 67 19.46 -3.02 17.85
CA THR A 67 18.16 -3.52 18.32
C THR A 67 17.41 -2.39 19.01
N ILE A 68 16.25 -2.01 18.49
CA ILE A 68 15.34 -1.08 19.16
C ILE A 68 14.45 -1.87 20.10
N ILE A 69 14.32 -1.40 21.34
CA ILE A 69 13.40 -1.95 22.33
C ILE A 69 12.22 -0.98 22.45
N LEU A 70 11.02 -1.45 22.10
CA LEU A 70 9.78 -0.71 22.30
C LEU A 70 9.04 -1.32 23.48
N GLY A 71 8.53 -0.50 24.39
CA GLY A 71 7.75 -0.97 25.54
C GLY A 71 6.60 -0.03 25.83
N GLN A 72 5.80 -0.37 26.84
CA GLN A 72 4.77 0.55 27.32
C GLN A 72 5.41 1.83 27.86
N TYR A 73 4.90 2.97 27.45
CA TYR A 73 5.31 4.27 27.99
C TYR A 73 4.88 4.37 29.45
N GLN A 74 5.84 4.20 30.36
CA GLN A 74 5.67 4.51 31.78
C GLN A 74 6.15 5.94 31.99
N GLY A 75 5.28 6.92 31.74
CA GLY A 75 5.62 8.31 32.01
C GLY A 75 5.96 8.47 33.49
N GLU A 76 7.19 8.90 33.79
CA GLU A 76 7.54 9.39 35.12
C GLU A 76 6.66 10.59 35.41
N ARG A 77 5.64 10.39 36.26
CA ARG A 77 4.90 11.49 36.86
C ARG A 77 5.88 12.17 37.82
N ASN A 78 6.68 13.09 37.29
CA ASN A 78 7.52 13.99 38.08
C ASN A 78 6.61 14.87 38.92
N GLY A 79 6.24 14.35 40.08
CA GLY A 79 5.48 15.02 41.11
C GLY A 79 6.12 14.72 42.45
N SER A 80 7.08 15.57 42.85
CA SER A 80 7.45 15.90 44.22
C SER A 80 8.28 17.17 44.20
#